data_AF-A0A968EP62-F1
#
_entry.id   AF-A0A968EP62-F1
#
_cell.length_a   1.000
_cell.length_b   1.000
_cell.length_c   1.000
_cell.angle_alpha   90.00
_cell.angle_beta   90.00
_cell.angle_gamma   90.00
#
_symmetry.space_group_name_H-M   'P 1'
#
loop_
_entity.id
_entity.type
_entity.pdbx_description
1 polymer ?
#
loop_
_entity_poly.entity_id
_entity_poly.type
_entity_poly.pdbx_seq_one_letter_code
_entity_poly.pdbx_strand_id
1 'polypeptide(L)'
;DGVAAIIAFHVDPTIPPGSVGLRADAITGASDRLHVTLEGPGGHTSRPHQTVDLLQAAARLVVDLPAHLRRLHDPRSALVAVFGRISGGTTENVIPARVELGGTVRLFD
;
A
#
# COMPACT_ATOMS: atom_id res chain seq x y z
N ASP A 1 -8.39 -6.52 34.59
CA ASP A 1 -7.43 -7.56 35.00
C ASP A 1 -8.17 -8.85 35.32
N GLY A 2 -7.84 -9.96 34.65
CA GLY A 2 -8.54 -11.24 34.85
C GLY A 2 -8.79 -12.12 33.60
N VAL A 3 -8.16 -11.86 32.46
CA VAL A 3 -8.28 -12.75 31.28
C VAL A 3 -7.16 -13.80 31.32
N ALA A 4 -7.55 -15.08 31.40
CA ALA A 4 -6.60 -16.21 31.41
C ALA A 4 -6.18 -16.66 29.99
N ALA A 5 -7.06 -16.48 28.98
CA ALA A 5 -6.77 -16.79 27.58
C ALA A 5 -7.73 -16.02 26.64
N ILE A 6 -7.29 -15.81 25.40
CA ILE A 6 -8.11 -15.28 24.30
C ILE A 6 -8.05 -16.28 23.15
N ILE A 7 -9.22 -16.60 22.58
CA ILE A 7 -9.36 -17.49 21.42
C ILE A 7 -10.21 -16.78 20.38
N ALA A 8 -9.81 -16.86 19.11
CA ALA A 8 -10.54 -16.31 17.98
C ALA A 8 -10.64 -17.35 16.86
N PHE A 9 -11.68 -17.24 16.05
CA PHE A 9 -11.93 -18.12 14.91
C PHE A 9 -12.14 -17.31 13.64
N HIS A 10 -11.70 -17.85 12.51
CA HIS A 10 -12.01 -17.34 11.18
C HIS A 10 -12.42 -18.52 10.30
N VAL A 11 -13.43 -18.33 9.46
CA VAL A 11 -13.85 -19.37 8.50
C VAL A 11 -12.91 -19.31 7.31
N ASP A 12 -12.14 -20.36 7.10
CA ASP A 12 -11.31 -20.53 5.92
C ASP A 12 -12.00 -21.50 4.94
N PRO A 13 -12.51 -21.02 3.79
CA PRO A 13 -13.18 -21.89 2.82
C PRO A 13 -12.21 -22.80 2.06
N THR A 14 -10.89 -22.66 2.26
CA THR A 14 -9.88 -23.47 1.57
C THR A 14 -9.56 -24.80 2.28
N ILE A 15 -10.05 -25.01 3.51
CA ILE A 15 -9.88 -26.27 4.25
C ILE A 15 -11.17 -27.12 4.26
N PRO A 16 -11.08 -28.46 4.34
CA PRO A 16 -12.26 -29.32 4.32
C PRO A 16 -13.24 -29.02 5.48
N PRO A 17 -14.56 -29.01 5.24
CA PRO A 17 -15.55 -28.85 6.30
C PRO A 17 -15.36 -29.86 7.44
N GLY A 18 -15.50 -29.40 8.68
CA GLY A 18 -15.25 -30.21 9.88
C GLY A 18 -13.78 -30.25 10.32
N SER A 19 -12.87 -29.58 9.60
CA SER A 19 -11.46 -29.45 9.99
C SER A 19 -11.21 -28.16 10.77
N VAL A 20 -10.20 -28.19 11.66
CA VAL A 20 -9.69 -26.99 12.34
C VAL A 20 -8.20 -26.87 12.07
N GLY A 21 -7.79 -25.76 11.43
CA GLY A 21 -6.38 -25.41 11.24
C GLY A 21 -5.82 -24.69 12.46
N LEU A 22 -4.64 -25.12 12.93
CA LEU A 22 -3.91 -24.48 14.02
C LEU A 22 -2.46 -24.28 13.60
N ARG A 23 -1.87 -23.14 13.98
CA ARG A 23 -0.44 -22.87 13.85
C ARG A 23 0.09 -22.40 15.21
N ALA A 24 1.28 -22.86 15.59
CA ALA A 24 2.01 -22.21 16.66
C ALA A 24 2.47 -20.83 16.17
N ASP A 25 2.44 -19.83 17.05
CA ASP A 25 2.76 -18.43 16.77
C ASP A 25 1.80 -17.76 15.75
N ALA A 26 2.22 -16.63 15.16
CA ALA A 26 1.37 -15.80 14.30
C ALA A 26 0.72 -16.61 13.17
N ILE A 27 -0.59 -16.55 12.98
CA ILE A 27 -1.29 -17.28 11.90
C ILE A 27 -1.56 -16.41 10.66
N THR A 28 -1.67 -15.08 10.85
CA THR A 28 -1.88 -14.09 9.79
C THR A 28 -0.86 -12.98 9.89
N GLY A 29 -0.51 -12.36 8.75
CA GLY A 29 0.35 -11.19 8.73
C GLY A 29 -0.35 -9.91 9.24
N ALA A 30 0.43 -9.02 9.85
CA ALA A 30 0.00 -7.65 10.12
C ALA A 30 -0.28 -6.92 8.80
N SER A 31 -1.25 -6.00 8.82
CA SER A 31 -1.61 -5.19 7.65
C SER A 31 -1.87 -3.76 8.07
N ASP A 32 -1.41 -2.82 7.26
CA ASP A 32 -1.70 -1.39 7.43
C ASP A 32 -1.98 -0.72 6.07
N ARG A 33 -2.55 0.49 6.12
CA ARG A 33 -2.85 1.33 4.96
C ARG A 33 -1.69 2.26 4.66
N LEU A 34 -1.35 2.37 3.38
CA LEU A 34 -0.38 3.33 2.86
C LEU A 34 -1.13 4.43 2.11
N HIS A 35 -0.94 5.68 2.54
CA HIS A 35 -1.49 6.86 1.87
C HIS A 35 -0.36 7.82 1.53
N VAL A 36 -0.27 8.20 0.25
CA VAL A 36 0.71 9.18 -0.23
C VAL A 36 -0.04 10.31 -0.93
N THR A 37 0.26 11.54 -0.55
CA THR A 37 -0.25 12.74 -1.21
C THR A 37 0.94 13.50 -1.77
N LEU A 38 0.90 13.77 -3.07
CA LEU A 38 1.82 14.67 -3.75
C LEU A 38 1.10 15.99 -4.01
N GLU A 39 1.77 17.09 -3.72
CA GLU A 39 1.26 18.44 -3.93
C GLU A 39 2.29 19.29 -4.66
N GLY A 40 1.80 20.24 -5.45
CA GLY A 40 2.62 21.10 -6.28
C GLY A 40 1.82 22.27 -6.83
N PRO A 41 2.48 23.20 -7.54
CA PRO A 41 1.85 24.42 -8.03
C PRO A 41 0.75 24.17 -9.08
N GLY A 42 0.76 23.02 -9.76
CA GLY A 42 -0.10 22.76 -10.92
C GLY A 42 0.16 23.77 -12.06
N GLY A 43 -0.63 23.70 -13.13
CA GLY A 43 -0.58 24.71 -14.19
C GLY A 43 -0.89 24.18 -15.57
N HIS A 44 -0.62 24.98 -16.59
CA HIS A 44 -0.86 24.56 -17.97
C HIS A 44 0.27 23.66 -18.48
N THR A 45 -0.06 22.56 -19.15
CA THR A 45 0.91 21.64 -19.76
C THR A 45 1.84 22.28 -20.79
N SER A 46 1.54 23.47 -21.32
CA SER A 46 2.39 24.21 -22.26
C SER A 46 3.56 24.94 -21.58
N ARG A 47 3.53 25.07 -20.25
CA ARG A 47 4.57 25.74 -19.45
C ARG A 47 5.07 24.83 -18.33
N PRO A 48 5.54 23.60 -18.63
CA PRO A 48 5.89 22.62 -17.61
C PRO A 48 7.02 23.09 -16.68
N HIS A 49 7.91 23.96 -17.18
CA HIS A 49 9.00 24.57 -16.42
C HIS A 49 8.54 25.53 -15.30
N GLN A 50 7.27 25.92 -15.28
CA GLN A 50 6.67 26.74 -14.21
C GLN A 50 5.91 25.89 -13.19
N THR A 51 5.98 24.57 -13.31
CA THR A 51 5.20 23.62 -12.50
C THR A 51 6.04 22.39 -12.16
N VAL A 52 5.44 21.42 -11.46
CA VAL A 52 6.01 20.12 -11.11
C VAL A 52 5.08 19.04 -11.67
N ASP A 53 5.62 18.12 -12.46
CA ASP A 53 4.85 17.00 -13.01
C ASP A 53 4.56 15.95 -11.92
N LEU A 54 3.45 16.15 -11.21
CA LEU A 54 3.03 15.24 -10.13
C LEU A 54 2.59 13.87 -10.65
N LEU A 55 2.10 13.77 -11.90
CA LEU A 55 1.71 12.48 -12.47
C LEU A 55 2.95 11.62 -12.75
N GLN A 56 4.02 12.21 -13.28
CA GLN A 56 5.29 11.53 -13.45
C GLN A 56 5.87 11.06 -12.10
N ALA A 57 5.86 11.92 -11.08
CA ALA A 57 6.34 11.58 -9.74
C ALA A 57 5.52 10.44 -9.12
N ALA A 58 4.19 10.49 -9.23
CA ALA A 58 3.29 9.44 -8.77
C ALA A 58 3.55 8.10 -9.47
N ALA A 59 3.68 8.11 -10.80
CA ALA A 59 3.98 6.91 -11.58
C ALA A 59 5.28 6.26 -11.13
N ARG A 60 6.32 7.07 -10.88
CA ARG A 60 7.60 6.57 -10.37
C ARG A 60 7.47 5.93 -9.00
N LEU A 61 6.72 6.54 -8.08
CA LEU A 61 6.47 5.98 -6.75
C LEU A 61 5.73 4.64 -6.82
N VAL A 62 4.72 4.53 -7.68
CA VAL A 62 3.95 3.29 -7.85
C VAL A 62 4.85 2.14 -8.28
N VAL A 63 5.79 2.39 -9.19
CA VAL A 63 6.72 1.37 -9.70
C VAL A 63 7.82 1.05 -8.67
N ASP A 64 8.45 2.07 -8.11
CA ASP A 64 9.71 1.90 -7.38
C ASP A 64 9.53 1.61 -5.89
N LEU A 65 8.54 2.24 -5.24
CA LEU A 65 8.43 2.19 -3.79
C LEU A 65 8.26 0.76 -3.27
N PRO A 66 7.40 -0.11 -3.84
CA PRO A 66 7.28 -1.49 -3.38
C PRO A 66 8.58 -2.29 -3.48
N ALA A 67 9.37 -2.05 -4.54
CA ALA A 67 10.66 -2.71 -4.73
C ALA A 67 11.71 -2.17 -3.75
N HIS A 68 11.69 -0.88 -3.47
CA HIS A 68 12.60 -0.25 -2.52
C HIS A 68 12.33 -0.71 -1.08
N LEU A 69 11.07 -0.73 -0.65
CA LEU A 69 10.68 -1.18 0.71
C LEU A 69 11.15 -2.61 1.00
N ARG A 70 11.06 -3.50 0.00
CA ARG A 70 11.56 -4.89 0.11
C ARG A 70 13.07 -4.98 0.34
N ARG A 71 13.86 -4.02 -0.16
CA ARG A 71 15.31 -3.98 0.04
C ARG A 71 15.73 -3.42 1.40
N LEU A 72 14.84 -2.67 2.06
CA LEU A 72 15.09 -2.08 3.38
C LEU A 72 14.77 -3.02 4.54
N HIS A 73 14.13 -4.16 4.27
CA HIS A 73 13.75 -5.15 5.28
C HIS A 73 14.60 -6.42 5.15
N ASP A 74 14.64 -7.21 6.22
CA ASP A 74 15.27 -8.53 6.19
C ASP A 74 14.63 -9.35 5.06
N PRO A 75 15.40 -9.89 4.09
CA PRO A 75 14.85 -10.67 2.99
C PRO A 75 14.16 -11.97 3.44
N ARG A 76 14.34 -12.38 4.69
CA ARG A 76 13.64 -13.52 5.32
C ARG A 76 12.25 -13.13 5.83
N SER A 77 12.00 -11.84 6.05
CA SER A 77 10.70 -11.29 6.43
C SER A 77 9.87 -11.03 5.18
N ALA A 78 8.67 -11.58 5.11
CA ALA A 78 7.80 -11.32 3.97
C ALA A 78 7.16 -9.93 4.12
N LEU A 79 7.60 -8.97 3.31
CA LEU A 79 6.95 -7.66 3.15
C LEU A 79 6.25 -7.57 1.79
N VAL A 80 4.97 -7.21 1.83
CA VAL A 80 4.15 -6.98 0.64
C VAL A 80 3.56 -5.58 0.69
N ALA A 81 4.00 -4.70 -0.21
CA ALA A 81 3.42 -3.39 -0.42
C ALA A 81 2.75 -3.32 -1.80
N VAL A 82 1.50 -2.85 -1.85
CA VAL A 82 0.72 -2.75 -3.09
C VAL A 82 -0.09 -1.47 -3.09
N PHE A 83 -0.02 -0.71 -4.19
CA PHE A 83 -0.94 0.40 -4.46
C PHE A 83 -2.20 -0.14 -5.15
N GLY A 84 -3.37 0.17 -4.59
CA GLY A 84 -4.68 -0.18 -5.15
C GLY A 84 -5.44 1.02 -5.71
N ARG A 85 -4.98 2.26 -5.44
CA ARG A 85 -5.60 3.49 -5.91
C ARG A 85 -4.54 4.50 -6.33
N ILE A 86 -4.78 5.14 -7.46
CA ILE A 86 -4.12 6.38 -7.89
C ILE A 86 -5.21 7.35 -8.36
N SER A 87 -5.12 8.62 -7.99
CA SER A 87 -6.07 9.66 -8.39
C SER A 87 -5.38 11.01 -8.52
N GLY A 88 -5.58 11.69 -9.65
CA GLY A 88 -5.02 13.01 -9.91
C GLY A 88 -5.21 13.42 -11.37
N GLY A 89 -5.26 14.73 -11.63
CA GLY A 89 -5.60 15.28 -12.95
C GLY A 89 -7.10 15.33 -13.20
N THR A 90 -7.51 16.23 -14.09
CA THR A 90 -8.92 16.42 -14.49
C THR A 90 -9.10 16.57 -16.00
N THR A 91 -8.09 17.08 -16.70
CA THR A 91 -8.06 17.26 -18.16
C THR A 91 -6.62 17.22 -18.68
N GLU A 92 -6.46 16.94 -19.97
CA GLU A 92 -5.19 16.72 -20.66
C GLU A 92 -4.29 17.96 -20.77
N ASN A 93 -4.82 19.17 -20.65
CA ASN A 93 -4.05 20.41 -20.77
C ASN A 93 -3.66 21.07 -19.43
N VAL A 94 -3.96 20.40 -18.30
CA VAL A 94 -3.66 20.87 -16.94
C VAL A 94 -2.80 19.86 -16.20
N ILE A 95 -1.64 20.32 -15.72
CA ILE A 95 -0.81 19.60 -14.76
C ILE A 95 -1.48 19.75 -13.38
N PRO A 96 -1.82 18.64 -12.69
CA PRO A 96 -2.54 18.73 -11.43
C PRO A 96 -1.70 19.32 -10.31
N ALA A 97 -2.36 20.02 -9.38
CA ALA A 97 -1.76 20.50 -8.14
C ALA A 97 -1.73 19.44 -7.03
N ARG A 98 -2.46 18.33 -7.19
CA ARG A 98 -2.53 17.23 -6.21
C ARG A 98 -2.69 15.87 -6.90
N VAL A 99 -1.96 14.87 -6.42
CA VAL A 99 -2.11 13.45 -6.79
C VAL A 99 -2.08 12.61 -5.52
N GLU A 100 -2.97 11.63 -5.43
CA GLU A 100 -3.07 10.74 -4.28
C GLU A 100 -2.86 9.28 -4.67
N LEU A 101 -2.09 8.57 -3.87
CA LEU A 101 -1.92 7.13 -3.92
C LEU A 101 -2.49 6.48 -2.66
N GLY A 102 -3.18 5.37 -2.83
CA GLY A 102 -3.70 4.53 -1.76
C GLY A 102 -3.25 3.09 -1.94
N GLY A 103 -2.78 2.47 -0.87
CA GLY A 103 -2.25 1.12 -0.88
C GLY A 103 -2.31 0.45 0.48
N THR A 104 -1.70 -0.72 0.55
CA THR A 104 -1.53 -1.48 1.78
C THR A 104 -0.11 -1.99 1.90
N VAL A 105 0.34 -2.18 3.14
CA VAL A 105 1.57 -2.88 3.48
C VAL A 105 1.21 -4.04 4.39
N ARG A 106 1.80 -5.21 4.14
CA ARG A 106 1.66 -6.41 4.95
C ARG A 106 3.02 -6.95 5.37
N LEU A 107 3.10 -7.42 6.60
CA LEU A 107 4.26 -8.05 7.23
C LEU A 107 3.82 -9.39 7.81
N PHE A 108 4.64 -10.43 7.72
CA PHE A 108 4.27 -11.79 8.16
C PHE A 108 5.17 -12.32 9.28
N ASP A 109 5.90 -11.43 9.93
CA ASP A 109 6.82 -11.68 11.04
C ASP A 109 6.45 -10.87 12.30
#